data_AF-A0A398AFE8-F1
#
_entry.id   AF-A0A398AFE8-F1
#
_cell.length_a   1.000
_cell.length_b   1.000
_cell.length_c   1.000
_cell.angle_alpha   90.00
_cell.angle_beta   90.00
_cell.angle_gamma   90.00
#
_symmetry.space_group_name_H-M   'P 1'
#
loop_
_entity.id
_entity.type
_entity.pdbx_description
1 polymer ?
#
loop_
_entity_poly.entity_id
_entity_poly.type
_entity_poly.pdbx_seq_one_letter_code
_entity_poly.pdbx_strand_id
1 'polypeptide(L)'
;MFDGSTKIRCNLCKRFYFLNLRRNGNSTLTRHMKVCPKAVGTPRSSSRKVDMMVFREMIVMAIIEHDLPYKFVEYKRIRMIFTYANSNI
;
A
#
# COMPACT_ATOMS: atom_id res chain seq x y z
N MET A 1 -1.76 3.85 -39.58
CA MET A 1 -2.65 4.49 -38.59
C MET A 1 -2.56 3.69 -37.29
N PHE A 2 -1.73 4.12 -36.33
CA PHE A 2 -1.57 3.43 -35.04
C PHE A 2 -2.46 4.14 -34.02
N ASP A 3 -3.67 3.62 -33.80
CA ASP A 3 -4.57 4.13 -32.77
C ASP A 3 -3.96 3.75 -31.41
N GLY A 4 -3.42 4.75 -30.68
CA GLY A 4 -2.62 4.60 -29.46
C GLY A 4 -3.38 4.10 -28.23
N SER A 5 -4.33 3.20 -28.45
CA SER A 5 -5.25 2.58 -27.50
C SER A 5 -4.66 1.27 -26.98
N THR A 6 -4.18 1.27 -25.74
CA THR A 6 -3.69 0.07 -25.05
C THR A 6 -4.82 -0.68 -24.37
N LYS A 7 -4.98 -1.96 -24.71
CA LYS A 7 -5.96 -2.86 -24.10
C LYS A 7 -5.46 -3.37 -22.75
N ILE A 8 -6.14 -3.01 -21.67
CA ILE A 8 -5.86 -3.49 -20.31
C ILE A 8 -7.03 -4.33 -19.78
N ARG A 9 -6.75 -5.24 -18.84
CA ARG A 9 -7.75 -6.11 -18.22
C ARG A 9 -7.81 -5.86 -16.72
N CYS A 10 -8.99 -5.58 -16.18
CA CYS A 10 -9.17 -5.47 -14.73
C CYS A 10 -8.95 -6.85 -14.08
N ASN A 11 -8.10 -6.93 -13.05
CA ASN A 11 -7.82 -8.22 -12.42
C ASN A 11 -9.02 -8.77 -11.62
N LEU A 12 -9.87 -7.88 -11.10
CA LEU A 12 -11.02 -8.22 -10.25
C LEU A 12 -12.19 -8.74 -11.08
N CYS A 13 -12.64 -7.98 -12.09
CA CYS A 13 -13.82 -8.35 -12.90
C CYS A 13 -13.48 -8.96 -14.26
N LYS A 14 -12.19 -9.05 -14.63
CA LYS A 14 -11.69 -9.55 -15.91
C LYS A 14 -12.24 -8.84 -17.16
N ARG A 15 -12.92 -7.69 -17.00
CA ARG A 15 -13.35 -6.85 -18.13
C ARG A 15 -12.15 -6.13 -18.77
N PHE A 16 -12.22 -6.01 -20.10
CA PHE A 16 -11.22 -5.31 -20.89
C PHE A 16 -11.59 -3.85 -21.07
N TYR A 17 -10.58 -2.99 -21.02
CA TYR A 17 -10.70 -1.54 -21.23
C TYR A 17 -9.62 -1.11 -22.21
N PHE A 18 -9.95 -0.15 -23.07
CA PHE A 18 -8.99 0.50 -23.96
C PHE A 18 -8.61 1.84 -23.34
N LEU A 19 -7.32 1.99 -23.02
CA LEU A 19 -6.76 3.22 -22.49
C LEU A 19 -5.86 3.88 -23.53
N ASN A 20 -6.08 5.16 -23.78
CA ASN A 20 -5.18 5.96 -24.59
C ASN A 20 -4.09 6.57 -23.69
N LEU A 21 -2.99 5.83 -23.47
CA LEU A 21 -1.89 6.27 -22.56
C LEU A 21 -1.30 7.62 -22.97
N ARG A 22 -1.41 8.00 -24.24
CA ARG A 22 -0.85 9.24 -24.78
C ARG A 22 -1.70 10.48 -24.49
N ARG A 23 -3.01 10.34 -24.21
CA ARG A 23 -3.94 11.49 -24.18
C ARG A 23 -4.73 11.67 -22.90
N ASN A 24 -4.97 10.62 -22.12
CA ASN A 24 -5.69 10.78 -20.86
C ASN A 24 -5.37 9.64 -19.90
N GLY A 25 -4.84 10.01 -18.74
CA GLY A 25 -4.45 9.11 -17.66
C GLY A 25 -5.59 8.22 -17.16
N ASN A 26 -5.24 7.34 -16.24
CA ASN A 26 -6.01 6.33 -15.49
C ASN A 26 -7.52 6.51 -15.24
N SER A 27 -8.15 7.65 -15.54
CA SER A 27 -9.56 8.01 -15.47
C SER A 27 -10.56 6.89 -15.79
N THR A 28 -10.42 6.15 -16.90
CA THR A 28 -11.33 5.05 -17.25
C THR A 28 -11.22 3.90 -16.24
N LEU A 29 -9.99 3.58 -15.80
CA LEU A 29 -9.75 2.56 -14.78
C LEU A 29 -10.19 3.04 -13.39
N THR A 30 -9.91 4.30 -13.04
CA THR A 30 -10.33 4.93 -11.77
C THR A 30 -11.85 4.97 -11.66
N ARG A 31 -12.56 5.35 -12.74
CA ARG A 31 -14.02 5.32 -12.80
C ARG A 31 -14.54 3.89 -12.73
N HIS A 32 -13.91 2.95 -13.43
CA HIS A 32 -14.25 1.53 -13.35
C HIS A 32 -14.10 1.00 -11.91
N MET A 33 -13.02 1.33 -11.21
CA MET A 33 -12.78 0.87 -9.84
C MET A 33 -13.85 1.34 -8.84
N LYS A 34 -14.51 2.49 -9.08
CA LYS A 34 -15.62 2.98 -8.25
C LYS A 34 -16.91 2.16 -8.43
N VAL A 35 -17.12 1.58 -9.61
CA VAL A 35 -18.36 0.87 -9.97
C VAL A 35 -18.16 -0.63 -10.19
N CYS A 36 -16.94 -1.12 -10.04
CA CYS A 36 -16.62 -2.51 -10.33
C CYS A 36 -17.36 -3.40 -9.32
N PRO A 37 -18.24 -4.31 -9.76
CA PRO A 37 -19.11 -5.08 -8.88
C PRO A 37 -18.32 -5.98 -7.93
N LYS A 38 -17.11 -6.41 -8.33
CA LYS A 38 -16.19 -7.16 -7.47
C LYS A 38 -15.29 -6.27 -6.62
N ALA A 39 -15.12 -4.98 -6.93
CA ALA A 39 -14.37 -4.04 -6.09
C ALA A 39 -15.21 -3.47 -4.94
N VAL A 40 -16.53 -3.37 -5.11
CA VAL A 40 -17.47 -2.82 -4.10
C VAL A 40 -17.62 -3.72 -2.87
N GLY A 41 -17.21 -4.99 -2.94
CA GLY A 41 -17.24 -5.94 -1.81
C GLY A 41 -15.91 -6.62 -1.50
N THR A 42 -14.84 -6.34 -2.25
CA THR A 42 -13.51 -6.80 -1.83
C THR A 42 -13.04 -5.81 -0.78
N PRO A 43 -12.76 -6.22 0.48
CA PRO A 43 -12.00 -5.36 1.36
C PRO A 43 -10.72 -5.05 0.58
N ARG A 44 -10.56 -3.79 0.16
CA ARG A 44 -9.22 -3.31 -0.17
C ARG A 44 -8.41 -3.82 1.00
N SER A 45 -7.35 -4.58 0.73
CA SER A 45 -6.29 -4.69 1.72
C SER A 45 -5.84 -3.25 1.91
N SER A 46 -6.53 -2.53 2.78
CA SER A 46 -6.00 -1.43 3.54
C SER A 46 -4.98 -2.16 4.37
N SER A 47 -3.82 -2.41 3.75
CA SER A 47 -2.59 -2.32 4.46
C SER A 47 -2.74 -1.05 5.28
N ARG A 48 -3.11 -1.20 6.55
CA ARG A 48 -3.11 -0.08 7.47
C ARG A 48 -1.67 0.35 7.42
N LYS A 49 -1.39 1.43 6.67
CA LYS A 49 -0.07 2.01 6.64
C LYS A 49 0.21 2.30 8.10
N VAL A 50 1.15 1.55 8.67
CA VAL A 50 1.52 1.74 10.06
C VAL A 50 2.01 3.17 10.13
N ASP A 51 1.33 3.99 10.93
CA ASP A 51 1.79 5.36 11.14
C ASP A 51 3.12 5.28 11.86
N MET A 52 4.19 5.59 11.13
CA MET A 52 5.55 5.47 11.64
C MET A 52 5.83 6.44 12.79
N MET A 53 5.08 7.55 12.91
CA MET A 53 5.21 8.45 14.06
C MET A 53 4.66 7.78 15.32
N VAL A 54 3.44 7.22 15.25
CA VAL A 54 2.83 6.50 16.38
C VAL A 54 3.68 5.29 16.79
N PHE A 55 4.22 4.57 15.81
CA PHE A 55 5.12 3.44 16.07
C PHE A 55 6.39 3.86 16.82
N ARG A 56 6.98 5.01 16.46
CA ARG A 56 8.17 5.54 17.11
C ARG A 56 7.88 5.99 18.54
N GLU A 57 6.73 6.62 18.79
CA GLU A 57 6.32 7.01 20.14
C GLU A 57 6.13 5.80 21.05
N MET A 58 5.52 4.73 20.56
CA MET A 58 5.35 3.50 21.34
C MET A 58 6.69 2.86 21.72
N ILE A 59 7.69 2.89 20.83
CA ILE A 59 9.04 2.40 21.14
C ILE A 59 9.70 3.27 22.21
N VAL A 60 9.58 4.60 22.10
CA VAL A 60 10.17 5.53 23.08
C VAL A 60 9.54 5.32 24.46
N MET A 61 8.21 5.18 24.54
CA MET A 61 7.54 4.88 25.80
C MET A 61 8.00 3.54 26.39
N ALA A 62 8.13 2.49 25.58
CA ALA A 62 8.62 1.19 26.05
C ALA A 62 10.07 1.25 26.56
N ILE A 63 10.91 2.09 25.96
CA ILE A 63 12.28 2.33 26.42
C ILE A 63 12.28 2.99 27.81
N ILE A 64 11.43 4.00 28.01
CA ILE A 64 11.31 4.72 29.28
C ILE A 64 10.69 3.83 30.37
N GLU A 65 9.62 3.09 30.05
CA GLU A 65 8.88 2.26 31.01
C GLU A 65 9.71 1.11 31.58
N HIS A 66 10.59 0.53 30.75
CA HIS A 66 11.42 -0.61 31.13
C HIS A 66 12.88 -0.25 31.41
N ASP A 67 13.23 1.04 31.46
CA ASP A 67 14.60 1.56 31.61
C ASP A 67 15.59 0.87 30.63
N LEU A 68 15.15 0.68 29.39
CA LEU A 68 15.96 -0.01 28.38
C LEU A 68 17.04 0.94 27.84
N PRO A 69 18.25 0.45 27.57
CA PRO A 69 19.25 1.25 26.89
C PRO A 69 18.78 1.57 25.47
N TYR A 70 19.06 2.79 24.97
CA TYR A 70 18.77 3.18 23.58
C TYR A 70 19.36 2.21 22.55
N LYS A 71 20.42 1.45 22.90
CA LYS A 71 20.98 0.36 22.07
C LYS A 71 19.97 -0.75 21.75
N PHE A 72 18.86 -0.84 22.48
CA PHE A 72 17.79 -1.81 22.26
C PHE A 72 17.26 -1.78 20.82
N VAL A 73 17.06 -0.58 20.25
CA VAL A 73 16.55 -0.44 18.87
C VAL A 73 17.58 -0.80 17.81
N GLU A 74 18.86 -0.89 18.18
CA GLU A 74 19.96 -1.19 17.27
C GLU A 74 20.24 -2.70 17.17
N TYR A 75 19.67 -3.51 18.07
CA TYR A 75 19.86 -4.95 18.05
C TYR A 75 19.39 -5.57 16.74
N LYS A 76 20.20 -6.50 16.20
CA LYS A 76 20.00 -7.10 14.87
C LYS A 76 18.60 -7.70 14.69
N ARG A 77 18.08 -8.40 15.72
CA ARG A 77 16.73 -8.97 15.70
C ARG A 77 15.63 -7.90 15.78
N ILE A 78 15.84 -6.83 16.55
CA ILE A 78 14.90 -5.71 16.67
C ILE A 78 14.81 -4.94 15.36
N ARG A 79 15.94 -4.66 14.68
CA ARG A 79 15.95 -4.09 13.33
C ARG A 79 15.20 -4.95 12.32
N MET A 80 15.33 -6.27 12.38
CA MET A 80 14.60 -7.18 11.50
C MET A 80 13.08 -7.11 11.75
N ILE A 81 12.64 -7.07 13.02
CA ILE A 81 11.23 -6.92 13.39
C ILE A 81 10.67 -5.58 12.89
N PHE A 82 11.40 -4.48 13.07
CA PHE A 82 10.99 -3.16 12.58
C PHE A 82 10.92 -3.09 11.05
N THR A 83 11.87 -3.73 10.37
CA THR A 83 11.88 -3.81 8.90
C THR A 83 10.70 -4.63 8.38
N TYR A 84 10.36 -5.75 9.05
CA TYR A 84 9.20 -6.56 8.72
C TYR A 84 7.88 -5.81 8.93
N ALA A 85 7.74 -5.11 10.07
CA ALA A 85 6.57 -4.28 10.35
C ALA A 85 6.40 -3.12 9.35
N ASN A 86 7.51 -2.62 8.80
CA ASN A 86 7.52 -1.58 7.76
C ASN A 86 7.50 -2.14 6.31
N SER A 87 7.37 -3.45 6.10
CA SER A 87 7.42 -4.08 4.76
C SER A 87 6.10 -3.94 3.96
N ASN A 88 5.41 -2.81 4.12
CA ASN A 88 4.29 -2.44 3.24
C ASN A 88 4.67 -1.26 2.33
N ILE A 89 5.79 -1.43 1.62
CA ILE A 89 6.15 -0.62 0.44
C ILE A 89 5.99 -1.47 -0.82
#